data_AF-A0A9E3TXS4-F1
#
_entry.id   AF-A0A9E3TXS4-F1
#
_cell.length_a   1.000
_cell.length_b   1.000
_cell.length_c   1.000
_cell.angle_alpha   90.00
_cell.angle_beta   90.00
_cell.angle_gamma   90.00
#
_symmetry.space_group_name_H-M   'P 1'
#
loop_
_entity.id
_entity.type
_entity.pdbx_description
1 polymer ?
#
loop_
_entity_poly.entity_id
_entity_poly.type
_entity_poly.pdbx_seq_one_letter_code
_entity_poly.pdbx_strand_id
1 'polypeptide(L)'
;MVMPNQIIFSGPMIQAILHGRKTETRRTVKPQPPEDTSRVTLDWLRTGSNSYVQHYGFDDDNTRYLSPYGGPGELLRVRETWAVASTYDALPPSEIPRCEVSYAATDDITGLKKRSPIHMPTWMSRISLRVTAVRVERLQDISELDAVMEGMDFGYPTRDSMLRRLADARTPQLSDPASPVSEYRQLWNSLNAKRGFPWEGDPWVWVVQFEQVD
;
A
#
# COMPACT_ATOMS: atom_id res chain seq x y z
N MET A 1 11.58 4.80 -21.08
CA MET A 1 11.80 4.46 -19.66
C MET A 1 10.42 4.34 -19.02
N VAL A 2 9.99 3.13 -18.65
CA VAL A 2 8.73 2.94 -17.91
C VAL A 2 8.89 3.65 -16.57
N MET A 3 7.94 4.50 -16.19
CA MET A 3 7.97 5.11 -14.86
C MET A 3 7.89 3.98 -13.83
N PRO A 4 8.79 3.93 -12.82
CA PRO A 4 8.71 2.90 -11.80
C PRO A 4 7.35 2.97 -11.10
N ASN A 5 6.80 1.80 -10.73
CA ASN A 5 5.55 1.73 -9.98
C ASN A 5 5.67 2.59 -8.72
N GLN A 6 4.62 3.32 -8.36
CA GLN A 6 4.64 4.28 -7.25
C GLN A 6 3.48 4.05 -6.29
N ILE A 7 3.77 4.18 -5.00
CA ILE A 7 2.76 4.07 -3.95
C ILE A 7 2.94 5.15 -2.90
N ILE A 8 1.82 5.69 -2.42
CA ILE A 8 1.82 6.65 -1.31
C ILE A 8 1.46 5.90 -0.02
N PHE A 9 2.19 6.20 1.04
CA PHE A 9 1.89 5.76 2.41
C PHE A 9 1.85 6.97 3.36
N SER A 10 1.04 6.87 4.41
CA SER A 10 0.99 7.86 5.49
C SER A 10 2.21 7.71 6.42
N GLY A 11 2.51 8.73 7.23
CA GLY A 11 3.60 8.66 8.22
C GLY A 11 3.57 7.40 9.11
N PRO A 12 2.42 7.06 9.73
CA PRO A 12 2.30 5.82 10.50
C PRO A 12 2.56 4.54 9.69
N MET A 13 2.13 4.50 8.42
CA MET A 13 2.41 3.35 7.53
C MET A 13 3.89 3.27 7.14
N ILE A 14 4.55 4.41 6.90
CA ILE A 14 6.00 4.46 6.64
C ILE A 14 6.76 3.94 7.86
N GLN A 15 6.40 4.39 9.06
CA GLN A 15 7.00 3.88 10.30
C GLN A 15 6.78 2.37 10.44
N ALA A 16 5.59 1.86 10.15
CA ALA A 16 5.33 0.42 10.16
C ALA A 16 6.17 -0.35 9.13
N ILE A 17 6.46 0.22 7.95
CA ILE A 17 7.35 -0.37 6.94
C ILE A 17 8.79 -0.41 7.47
N LEU A 18 9.30 0.73 7.98
CA LEU A 18 10.67 0.84 8.50
C LEU A 18 10.93 -0.08 9.70
N HIS A 19 9.91 -0.37 10.50
CA HIS A 19 9.95 -1.34 11.60
C HIS A 19 9.63 -2.78 11.17
N GLY A 20 9.47 -3.06 9.88
CA GLY A 20 9.18 -4.40 9.34
C GLY A 20 7.81 -4.98 9.71
N ARG A 21 6.90 -4.15 10.24
CA ARG A 21 5.53 -4.56 10.63
C ARG A 21 4.59 -4.59 9.44
N LYS A 22 4.74 -3.65 8.49
CA LYS A 22 3.92 -3.57 7.28
C LYS A 22 4.64 -4.20 6.09
N THR A 23 4.08 -5.28 5.55
CA THR A 23 4.59 -6.04 4.39
C THR A 23 3.52 -6.31 3.34
N GLU A 24 2.30 -5.82 3.57
CA GLU A 24 1.18 -5.94 2.65
C GLU A 24 0.43 -4.62 2.56
N THR A 25 -0.21 -4.35 1.42
CA THR A 25 -1.22 -3.31 1.34
C THR A 25 -2.34 -3.57 0.33
N ARG A 26 -3.57 -3.22 0.71
CA ARG A 26 -4.74 -3.20 -0.15
C ARG A 26 -4.97 -1.84 -0.80
N ARG A 27 -5.37 -1.86 -2.06
CA ARG A 27 -5.68 -0.69 -2.88
C ARG A 27 -6.87 -0.98 -3.77
N THR A 28 -7.87 -0.10 -3.74
CA THR A 28 -9.08 -0.21 -4.57
C THR A 28 -8.74 -0.44 -6.05
N VAL A 29 -9.34 -1.46 -6.67
CA VAL A 29 -9.29 -1.68 -8.12
C VAL A 29 -9.99 -0.52 -8.82
N LYS A 30 -9.42 0.01 -9.90
CA LYS A 30 -10.00 1.14 -10.64
C LYS A 30 -9.99 0.87 -12.15
N PRO A 31 -11.15 0.95 -12.85
CA PRO A 31 -12.51 1.07 -12.29
C PRO A 31 -12.88 -0.14 -11.41
N GLN A 32 -13.89 -0.02 -10.54
CA GLN A 32 -14.39 -1.19 -9.82
C GLN A 32 -15.06 -2.17 -10.79
N PRO A 33 -14.86 -3.48 -10.63
CA PRO A 33 -15.66 -4.49 -11.32
C PRO A 33 -17.17 -4.35 -11.05
N PRO A 34 -18.03 -4.86 -11.95
CA PRO A 34 -19.47 -4.93 -11.73
C PRO A 34 -19.82 -5.57 -10.38
N GLU A 35 -20.93 -5.15 -9.76
CA GLU A 35 -21.33 -5.59 -8.43
C GLU A 35 -21.55 -7.10 -8.32
N ASP A 36 -22.07 -7.70 -9.40
CA ASP A 36 -22.35 -9.12 -9.58
C ASP A 36 -21.11 -9.95 -9.98
N THR A 37 -19.93 -9.32 -10.10
CA THR A 37 -18.67 -10.04 -10.31
C THR A 37 -18.45 -11.02 -9.16
N SER A 38 -18.38 -12.31 -9.49
CA SER A 38 -18.15 -13.38 -8.53
C SER A 38 -16.66 -13.58 -8.25
N ARG A 39 -15.81 -13.34 -9.25
CA ARG A 39 -14.36 -13.51 -9.13
C ARG A 39 -13.61 -12.53 -10.01
N VAL A 40 -12.47 -12.07 -9.51
CA VAL A 40 -11.44 -11.44 -10.34
C VAL A 40 -10.19 -12.30 -10.29
N THR A 41 -9.84 -12.90 -11.44
CA THR A 41 -8.67 -13.77 -11.56
C THR A 41 -7.45 -12.99 -11.98
N LEU A 42 -6.32 -13.33 -11.38
CA LEU A 42 -5.04 -12.81 -11.85
C LEU A 42 -4.58 -13.56 -13.08
N ASP A 43 -4.09 -12.81 -14.06
CA ASP A 43 -3.29 -13.34 -15.14
C ASP A 43 -2.10 -12.41 -15.42
N TRP A 44 -1.01 -13.01 -15.88
CA TRP A 44 0.24 -12.32 -16.21
C TRP A 44 0.48 -12.39 -17.71
N LEU A 45 0.35 -11.24 -18.36
CA LEU A 45 0.58 -11.13 -19.80
C LEU A 45 2.01 -10.68 -20.05
N ARG A 46 2.78 -11.50 -20.76
CA ARG A 46 4.08 -11.10 -21.32
C ARG A 46 3.85 -10.30 -22.59
N THR A 47 3.96 -8.98 -22.52
CA THR A 47 3.73 -8.10 -23.66
C THR A 47 5.00 -7.95 -24.52
N GLY A 48 5.08 -8.65 -25.66
CA GLY A 48 6.07 -8.40 -26.71
C GLY A 48 7.55 -8.61 -26.30
N SER A 49 8.48 -8.17 -27.16
CA SER A 49 9.94 -8.39 -27.05
C SER A 49 10.63 -7.72 -25.86
N ASN A 50 9.91 -6.87 -25.11
CA ASN A 50 10.39 -6.28 -23.87
C ASN A 50 9.78 -7.05 -22.70
N SER A 51 10.63 -7.73 -21.95
CA SER A 51 10.36 -8.64 -20.83
C SER A 51 9.71 -8.01 -19.59
N TYR A 52 8.64 -7.23 -19.75
CA TYR A 52 7.81 -6.75 -18.64
C TYR A 52 6.62 -7.69 -18.45
N VAL A 53 6.37 -8.06 -17.19
CA VAL A 53 5.20 -8.84 -16.80
C VAL A 53 4.16 -7.87 -16.29
N GLN A 54 3.06 -7.72 -17.02
CA GLN A 54 1.98 -6.85 -16.59
C GLN A 54 0.88 -7.69 -15.92
N HIS A 55 0.51 -7.29 -14.71
CA HIS A 55 -0.45 -8.01 -13.87
C HIS A 55 -1.84 -7.46 -14.06
N TYR A 56 -2.76 -8.35 -14.43
CA TYR A 56 -4.13 -8.01 -14.73
C TYR A 56 -5.10 -8.83 -13.89
N GLY A 57 -6.21 -8.20 -13.51
CA GLY A 57 -7.39 -8.85 -12.98
C GLY A 57 -8.36 -9.02 -14.13
N PHE A 58 -8.99 -10.18 -14.24
CA PHE A 58 -10.04 -10.48 -15.19
C PHE A 58 -11.30 -10.88 -14.43
N ASP A 59 -12.38 -10.13 -14.63
CA ASP A 59 -13.69 -10.51 -14.10
C ASP A 59 -14.32 -11.66 -14.92
N ASP A 60 -15.53 -12.04 -14.56
CA ASP A 60 -16.25 -13.15 -15.20
C ASP A 60 -16.59 -12.88 -16.68
N ASP A 61 -16.66 -11.61 -17.09
CA ASP A 61 -16.87 -11.17 -18.47
C ASP A 61 -15.56 -10.99 -19.25
N ASN A 62 -14.43 -11.35 -18.64
CA ASN A 62 -13.08 -11.18 -19.19
C ASN A 62 -12.68 -9.71 -19.39
N THR A 63 -13.31 -8.79 -18.65
CA THR A 63 -12.90 -7.39 -18.57
C THR A 63 -11.59 -7.27 -17.82
N ARG A 64 -10.67 -6.48 -18.37
CA ARG A 64 -9.29 -6.39 -17.89
C ARG A 64 -9.05 -5.18 -16.98
N TYR A 65 -8.52 -5.43 -15.79
CA TYR A 65 -8.12 -4.42 -14.80
C TYR A 65 -6.61 -4.42 -14.61
N LEU A 66 -5.95 -3.29 -14.85
CA LEU A 66 -4.49 -3.18 -14.71
C LEU A 66 -4.09 -2.96 -13.24
N SER A 67 -3.15 -3.76 -12.73
CA SER A 67 -2.45 -3.45 -11.49
C SER A 67 -1.39 -2.35 -11.74
N PRO A 68 -1.47 -1.19 -11.07
CA PRO A 68 -0.46 -0.14 -11.20
C PRO A 68 0.77 -0.36 -10.31
N TYR A 69 0.85 -1.50 -9.61
CA TYR A 69 1.87 -1.76 -8.59
C TYR A 69 2.99 -2.68 -9.08
N GLY A 70 2.85 -3.21 -10.29
CA GLY A 70 3.78 -4.16 -10.86
C GLY A 70 3.51 -5.60 -10.44
N GLY A 71 4.50 -6.45 -10.70
CA GLY A 71 4.51 -7.88 -10.42
C GLY A 71 5.54 -8.33 -9.40
N PRO A 72 5.46 -9.59 -8.94
CA PRO A 72 6.52 -10.20 -8.14
C PRO A 72 7.91 -10.00 -8.77
N GLY A 73 8.86 -9.52 -7.97
CA GLY A 73 10.22 -9.17 -8.39
C GLY A 73 10.40 -7.72 -8.85
N GLU A 74 9.33 -7.00 -9.18
CA GLU A 74 9.41 -5.59 -9.56
C GLU A 74 9.54 -4.66 -8.34
N LEU A 75 10.07 -3.46 -8.59
CA LEU A 75 10.25 -2.43 -7.57
C LEU A 75 9.07 -1.46 -7.53
N LEU A 76 8.61 -1.17 -6.31
CA LEU A 76 7.60 -0.19 -5.97
C LEU A 76 8.26 0.94 -5.17
N ARG A 77 8.26 2.15 -5.74
CA ARG A 77 8.84 3.35 -5.12
C ARG A 77 7.83 3.99 -4.18
N VAL A 78 8.24 4.23 -2.94
CA VAL A 78 7.38 4.84 -1.93
C VAL A 78 7.45 6.35 -2.02
N ARG A 79 6.29 6.98 -1.85
CA ARG A 79 6.08 8.41 -1.72
C ARG A 79 5.49 8.70 -0.34
N GLU A 80 6.12 9.61 0.38
CA GLU A 80 5.73 10.02 1.73
C GLU A 80 5.74 11.54 1.83
N THR A 81 5.11 12.11 2.87
CA THR A 81 5.14 13.56 3.09
C THR A 81 6.57 14.01 3.37
N TRP A 82 7.03 15.01 2.63
CA TRP A 82 8.42 15.46 2.64
C TRP A 82 8.51 16.98 2.75
N ALA A 83 9.70 17.48 3.05
CA ALA A 83 10.06 18.88 3.05
C ALA A 83 11.51 19.05 2.59
N VAL A 84 11.85 20.27 2.20
CA VAL A 84 13.22 20.70 1.87
C VAL A 84 13.45 22.06 2.52
N ALA A 85 14.68 22.57 2.46
CA ALA A 85 15.00 23.91 2.94
C ALA A 85 14.06 24.98 2.34
N SER A 86 13.66 25.95 3.17
CA SER A 86 12.68 27.00 2.84
C SER A 86 13.08 27.86 1.64
N THR A 87 14.37 27.92 1.30
CA THR A 87 14.87 28.58 0.08
C THR A 87 14.22 28.03 -1.21
N TYR A 88 13.72 26.79 -1.18
CA TYR A 88 13.07 26.15 -2.32
C TYR A 88 11.52 26.20 -2.25
N ASP A 89 10.91 26.90 -1.29
CA ASP A 89 9.45 26.87 -1.09
C ASP A 89 8.64 27.40 -2.26
N ALA A 90 9.22 28.32 -3.03
CA ALA A 90 8.62 28.89 -4.24
C ALA A 90 8.74 27.96 -5.46
N LEU A 91 9.64 26.97 -5.44
CA LEU A 91 9.86 26.08 -6.58
C LEU A 91 8.81 24.97 -6.63
N PRO A 92 8.30 24.62 -7.83
CA PRO A 92 7.54 23.40 -8.01
C PRO A 92 8.46 22.19 -7.78
N PRO A 93 7.94 21.04 -7.30
CA PRO A 93 8.76 19.87 -6.97
C PRO A 93 9.71 19.40 -8.08
N SER A 94 9.32 19.55 -9.35
CA SER A 94 10.12 19.16 -10.52
C SER A 94 11.34 20.05 -10.77
N GLU A 95 11.38 21.26 -10.22
CA GLU A 95 12.47 22.24 -10.43
C GLU A 95 13.41 22.34 -9.22
N ILE A 96 13.10 21.63 -8.13
CA ILE A 96 13.96 21.60 -6.95
C ILE A 96 15.25 20.84 -7.32
N PRO A 97 16.43 21.48 -7.19
CA PRO A 97 17.71 20.79 -7.42
C PRO A 97 17.88 19.67 -6.40
N ARG A 98 18.79 18.72 -6.67
CA ARG A 98 19.14 17.71 -5.67
C ARG A 98 19.64 18.40 -4.40
N CYS A 99 19.00 18.10 -3.28
CA CYS A 99 19.28 18.67 -1.97
C CYS A 99 18.92 17.66 -0.89
N GLU A 100 19.20 18.01 0.36
CA GLU A 100 18.74 17.25 1.51
C GLU A 100 17.21 17.33 1.62
N VAL A 101 16.59 16.16 1.84
CA VAL A 101 15.15 16.00 1.96
C VAL A 101 14.85 15.53 3.37
N SER A 102 13.95 16.20 4.07
CA SER A 102 13.43 15.77 5.36
C SER A 102 12.07 15.08 5.17
N TYR A 103 11.83 14.03 5.93
CA TYR A 103 10.67 13.16 5.78
C TYR A 103 9.81 13.19 7.03
N ALA A 104 8.53 13.53 6.86
CA ALA A 104 7.60 13.76 7.97
C ALA A 104 7.37 12.52 8.84
N ALA A 105 7.68 11.33 8.34
CA ALA A 105 7.56 10.11 9.12
C ALA A 105 8.61 10.06 10.23
N THR A 106 9.87 10.42 9.94
CA THR A 106 11.02 10.20 10.83
C THR A 106 11.60 11.47 11.43
N ASP A 107 11.45 12.60 10.75
CA ASP A 107 12.18 13.83 11.07
C ASP A 107 11.22 14.86 11.69
N ASP A 108 11.73 15.68 12.61
CA ASP A 108 11.00 16.86 13.06
C ASP A 108 11.09 17.95 11.99
N ILE A 109 10.03 18.05 11.20
CA ILE A 109 9.89 19.08 10.16
C ILE A 109 9.03 20.26 10.62
N THR A 110 8.93 20.48 11.94
CA THR A 110 8.27 21.65 12.50
C THR A 110 8.93 22.93 11.97
N GLY A 111 8.13 23.81 11.40
CA GLY A 111 8.62 25.05 10.76
C GLY A 111 9.00 24.92 9.28
N LEU A 112 9.01 23.70 8.71
CA LEU A 112 9.18 23.49 7.27
C LEU A 112 7.85 23.40 6.53
N LYS A 113 7.82 23.82 5.26
CA LYS A 113 6.67 23.64 4.38
C LYS A 113 6.53 22.16 3.99
N LYS A 114 5.57 21.47 4.63
CA LYS A 114 5.21 20.09 4.27
C LYS A 114 4.65 20.04 2.84
N ARG A 115 5.19 19.16 2.01
CA ARG A 115 4.79 18.97 0.61
C ARG A 115 4.03 17.66 0.42
N SER A 116 3.06 17.70 -0.49
CA SER A 116 2.25 16.53 -0.84
C SER A 116 3.12 15.44 -1.47
N PRO A 117 2.95 14.16 -1.08
CA PRO A 117 3.64 13.04 -1.71
C PRO A 117 3.26 12.82 -3.18
N ILE A 118 2.10 13.32 -3.63
CA ILE A 118 1.57 13.09 -4.99
C ILE A 118 2.53 13.59 -6.08
N HIS A 119 3.23 14.69 -5.82
CA HIS A 119 4.15 15.33 -6.76
C HIS A 119 5.61 15.09 -6.40
N MET A 120 5.89 14.11 -5.52
CA MET A 120 7.25 13.81 -5.08
C MET A 120 8.10 13.30 -6.25
N PRO A 121 9.23 13.97 -6.58
CA PRO A 121 10.18 13.50 -7.58
C PRO A 121 10.77 12.13 -7.23
N THR A 122 11.06 11.31 -8.24
CA THR A 122 11.60 9.95 -8.03
C THR A 122 12.91 9.95 -7.26
N TRP A 123 13.79 10.95 -7.46
CA TRP A 123 15.07 11.04 -6.78
C TRP A 123 14.94 11.28 -5.26
N MET A 124 13.78 11.78 -4.79
CA MET A 124 13.51 11.99 -3.37
C MET A 124 12.92 10.73 -2.70
N SER A 125 12.63 9.66 -3.44
CA SER A 125 12.13 8.41 -2.85
C SER A 125 13.27 7.67 -2.19
N ARG A 126 13.26 7.61 -0.85
CA ARG A 126 14.28 6.90 -0.05
C ARG A 126 13.96 5.43 0.22
N ILE A 127 12.70 5.01 0.06
CA ILE A 127 12.26 3.63 0.31
C ILE A 127 11.88 2.98 -1.02
N SER A 128 12.49 1.83 -1.29
CA SER A 128 12.10 0.94 -2.38
C SER A 128 11.60 -0.37 -1.79
N LEU A 129 10.47 -0.83 -2.30
CA LEU A 129 9.86 -2.10 -1.90
C LEU A 129 9.94 -3.05 -3.09
N ARG A 130 10.37 -4.29 -2.87
CA ARG A 130 10.27 -5.34 -3.87
C ARG A 130 8.94 -6.05 -3.68
N VAL A 131 8.12 -6.06 -4.72
CA VAL A 131 6.85 -6.78 -4.71
C VAL A 131 7.14 -8.28 -4.66
N THR A 132 6.47 -9.00 -3.76
CA THR A 132 6.64 -10.45 -3.57
C THR A 132 5.41 -11.23 -4.04
N ALA A 133 4.23 -10.64 -3.92
CA ALA A 133 2.99 -11.18 -4.45
C ALA A 133 2.02 -10.05 -4.77
N VAL A 134 1.16 -10.29 -5.76
CA VAL A 134 -0.03 -9.47 -6.03
C VAL A 134 -1.20 -10.42 -6.08
N ARG A 135 -2.37 -9.99 -5.59
CA ARG A 135 -3.66 -10.69 -5.74
C ARG A 135 -4.82 -9.72 -5.81
N VAL A 136 -5.99 -10.21 -6.23
CA VAL A 136 -7.26 -9.47 -6.20
C VAL A 136 -8.24 -10.24 -5.33
N GLU A 137 -8.89 -9.55 -4.41
CA GLU A 137 -9.88 -10.12 -3.49
C GLU A 137 -10.96 -9.08 -3.15
N ARG A 138 -12.05 -9.52 -2.51
CA ARG A 138 -12.98 -8.61 -1.84
C ARG A 138 -12.31 -8.04 -0.59
N LEU A 139 -12.58 -6.77 -0.27
CA LEU A 139 -11.99 -6.10 0.88
C LEU A 139 -12.23 -6.86 2.20
N GLN A 140 -13.42 -7.41 2.39
CA GLN A 140 -13.83 -8.10 3.60
C GLN A 140 -13.31 -9.55 3.68
N ASP A 141 -12.68 -10.08 2.62
CA ASP A 141 -11.99 -11.38 2.65
C ASP A 141 -10.65 -11.33 3.41
N ILE A 142 -10.27 -10.17 3.93
CA ILE A 142 -9.05 -9.98 4.72
C ILE A 142 -9.03 -10.88 5.97
N SER A 143 -7.92 -11.60 6.16
CA SER A 143 -7.67 -12.37 7.37
C SER A 143 -7.05 -11.53 8.50
N GLU A 144 -7.06 -12.04 9.73
CA GLU A 144 -6.33 -11.40 10.83
C GLU A 144 -4.84 -11.25 10.52
N LEU A 145 -4.24 -12.26 9.87
CA LEU A 145 -2.84 -12.24 9.44
C LEU A 145 -2.59 -11.12 8.43
N ASP A 146 -3.48 -10.96 7.46
CA ASP A 146 -3.39 -9.89 6.48
C ASP A 146 -3.50 -8.50 7.13
N ALA A 147 -4.39 -8.34 8.11
CA ALA A 147 -4.48 -7.10 8.88
C ALA A 147 -3.20 -6.81 9.67
N VAL A 148 -2.52 -7.85 10.21
CA VAL A 148 -1.17 -7.69 10.78
C VAL A 148 -0.17 -7.22 9.74
N MET A 149 -0.16 -7.86 8.56
CA MET A 149 0.76 -7.50 7.46
C MET A 149 0.45 -6.11 6.88
N GLU A 150 -0.76 -5.60 7.05
CA GLU A 150 -1.12 -4.20 6.77
C GLU A 150 -0.50 -3.21 7.77
N GLY A 151 0.13 -3.70 8.84
CA GLY A 151 0.86 -2.92 9.83
C GLY A 151 0.03 -2.54 11.05
N MET A 152 -1.11 -3.22 11.31
CA MET A 152 -1.92 -2.96 12.49
C MET A 152 -1.14 -3.34 13.76
N ASP A 153 -1.23 -2.52 14.80
CA ASP A 153 -0.42 -2.64 16.02
C ASP A 153 -1.33 -2.77 17.24
N PHE A 154 -1.37 -3.99 17.80
CA PHE A 154 -2.21 -4.34 18.95
C PHE A 154 -1.44 -4.29 20.28
N GLY A 155 -0.45 -3.40 20.39
CA GLY A 155 0.38 -3.29 21.58
C GLY A 155 1.35 -4.47 21.74
N TYR A 156 1.66 -5.18 20.65
CA TYR A 156 2.69 -6.21 20.64
C TYR A 156 4.04 -5.60 20.27
N PRO A 157 5.11 -5.97 20.97
CA PRO A 157 6.43 -5.37 20.72
C PRO A 157 6.99 -5.71 19.33
N THR A 158 6.54 -6.80 18.70
CA THR A 158 7.00 -7.21 17.37
C THR A 158 5.89 -7.90 16.58
N ARG A 159 6.02 -7.90 15.25
CA ARG A 159 5.18 -8.71 14.34
C ARG A 159 5.21 -10.19 14.75
N ASP A 160 6.38 -10.74 15.05
CA ASP A 160 6.53 -12.16 15.41
C ASP A 160 5.81 -12.51 16.72
N SER A 161 5.77 -11.58 17.68
CA SER A 161 4.96 -11.74 18.89
C SER A 161 3.47 -11.84 18.57
N MET A 162 3.00 -11.04 17.61
CA MET A 162 1.62 -11.07 17.16
C MET A 162 1.29 -12.36 16.38
N LEU A 163 2.18 -12.79 15.49
CA LEU A 163 2.03 -14.04 14.72
C LEU A 163 1.97 -15.26 15.65
N ARG A 164 2.79 -15.31 16.70
CA ARG A 164 2.73 -16.37 17.71
C ARG A 164 1.38 -16.43 18.42
N ARG A 165 0.82 -15.29 18.83
CA ARG A 165 -0.53 -15.25 19.43
C ARG A 165 -1.59 -15.78 18.46
N LEU A 166 -1.55 -15.38 17.20
CA LEU A 166 -2.49 -15.86 16.20
C LEU A 166 -2.39 -17.37 15.98
N ALA A 167 -1.18 -17.93 16.07
CA ALA A 167 -0.96 -19.38 16.00
C ALA A 167 -1.47 -20.13 17.26
N ASP A 168 -1.36 -19.53 18.43
CA ASP A 168 -1.82 -20.10 19.71
C ASP A 168 -3.34 -20.00 19.92
N ALA A 169 -4.00 -19.05 19.24
CA ALA A 169 -5.44 -18.88 19.28
C ALA A 169 -6.16 -20.06 18.60
N ARG A 170 -6.50 -21.08 19.39
CA ARG A 170 -7.38 -22.17 18.97
C ARG A 170 -8.79 -21.60 18.71
N THR A 171 -9.16 -21.43 17.44
CA THR A 171 -10.52 -21.16 16.89
C THR A 171 -10.90 -19.67 16.70
N PRO A 172 -11.62 -19.29 15.61
CA PRO A 172 -11.41 -18.03 14.90
C PRO A 172 -12.51 -16.96 15.03
N GLN A 173 -12.05 -15.69 14.94
CA GLN A 173 -12.50 -14.60 14.05
C GLN A 173 -13.86 -13.87 14.21
N LEU A 174 -13.76 -12.59 13.80
CA LEU A 174 -14.78 -11.66 13.27
C LEU A 174 -15.66 -10.87 14.25
N SER A 175 -15.74 -11.22 15.52
CA SER A 175 -16.65 -10.53 16.47
C SER A 175 -16.00 -9.91 17.70
N ASP A 176 -14.67 -9.98 17.84
CA ASP A 176 -13.98 -9.21 18.86
C ASP A 176 -13.82 -7.75 18.35
N PRO A 177 -14.44 -6.74 18.98
CA PRO A 177 -14.22 -5.35 18.62
C PRO A 177 -12.73 -4.94 18.70
N ALA A 178 -11.89 -5.70 19.39
CA ALA A 178 -10.44 -5.54 19.49
C ALA A 178 -9.64 -6.51 18.58
N SER A 179 -10.15 -6.87 17.39
CA SER A 179 -9.41 -7.68 16.42
C SER A 179 -8.62 -6.84 15.38
N PRO A 180 -7.51 -7.37 14.83
CA PRO A 180 -6.79 -6.78 13.69
C PRO A 180 -7.67 -6.34 12.52
N VAL A 181 -8.65 -7.15 12.16
CA VAL A 181 -9.61 -6.77 11.11
C VAL A 181 -10.46 -5.56 11.52
N SER A 182 -10.87 -5.43 12.79
CA SER A 182 -11.65 -4.28 13.29
C SER A 182 -10.85 -2.97 13.22
N GLU A 183 -9.57 -2.98 13.63
CA GLU A 183 -8.70 -1.79 13.48
C GLU A 183 -8.46 -1.47 12.01
N TYR A 184 -8.21 -2.49 11.19
CA TYR A 184 -8.01 -2.28 9.75
C TYR A 184 -9.26 -1.69 9.08
N ARG A 185 -10.46 -2.14 9.45
CA ARG A 185 -11.73 -1.54 9.00
C ARG A 185 -11.80 -0.05 9.31
N GLN A 186 -11.44 0.36 10.53
CA GLN A 186 -11.44 1.77 10.92
C GLN A 186 -10.44 2.58 10.10
N LEU A 187 -9.23 2.04 9.92
CA LEU A 187 -8.22 2.65 9.07
C LEU A 187 -8.70 2.78 7.62
N TRP A 188 -9.23 1.70 7.04
CA TRP A 188 -9.76 1.70 5.67
C TRP A 188 -10.81 2.79 5.48
N ASN A 189 -11.80 2.86 6.37
CA ASN A 189 -12.84 3.87 6.31
C ASN A 189 -12.28 5.29 6.43
N SER A 190 -11.30 5.51 7.32
CA SER A 190 -10.65 6.83 7.46
C SER A 190 -9.99 7.31 6.16
N LEU A 191 -9.49 6.38 5.34
CA LEU A 191 -8.76 6.67 4.10
C LEU A 191 -9.65 6.70 2.86
N ASN A 192 -10.65 5.82 2.79
CA ASN A 192 -11.34 5.48 1.54
C ASN A 192 -12.85 5.75 1.55
N ALA A 193 -13.51 5.85 2.72
CA ALA A 193 -14.97 6.06 2.77
C ALA A 193 -15.38 7.37 2.08
N LYS A 194 -14.67 8.48 2.36
CA LYS A 194 -14.91 9.78 1.69
C LYS A 194 -14.64 9.77 0.18
N ARG A 195 -13.98 8.73 -0.32
CA ARG A 195 -13.68 8.53 -1.75
C ARG A 195 -14.69 7.62 -2.44
N GLY A 196 -15.75 7.20 -1.74
CA GLY A 196 -16.80 6.32 -2.26
C GLY A 196 -16.53 4.83 -2.07
N PHE A 197 -15.53 4.45 -1.27
CA PHE A 197 -15.19 3.04 -1.02
C PHE A 197 -15.20 2.74 0.49
N PRO A 198 -16.35 2.86 1.16
CA PRO A 198 -16.47 2.44 2.55
C PRO A 198 -16.26 0.92 2.68
N TRP A 199 -15.90 0.47 3.87
CA TRP A 199 -15.71 -0.94 4.21
C TRP A 199 -16.95 -1.77 3.87
N GLU A 200 -18.11 -1.22 4.19
CA GLU A 200 -19.43 -1.85 4.01
C GLU A 200 -19.75 -2.11 2.54
N GLY A 201 -19.14 -1.37 1.61
CA GLY A 201 -19.31 -1.57 0.18
C GLY A 201 -18.49 -2.73 -0.39
N ASP A 202 -17.67 -3.38 0.43
CA ASP A 202 -16.84 -4.54 0.09
C ASP A 202 -16.21 -4.48 -1.33
N PRO A 203 -15.47 -3.41 -1.64
CA PRO A 203 -14.92 -3.21 -2.98
C PRO A 203 -13.87 -4.27 -3.31
N TRP A 204 -13.69 -4.54 -4.60
CA TRP A 204 -12.53 -5.30 -5.09
C TRP A 204 -11.25 -4.51 -4.86
N VAL A 205 -10.24 -5.17 -4.29
CA VAL A 205 -8.94 -4.58 -3.98
C VAL A 205 -7.80 -5.38 -4.57
N TRP A 206 -6.79 -4.66 -5.08
CA TRP A 206 -5.45 -5.18 -5.24
C TRP A 206 -4.83 -5.38 -3.86
N VAL A 207 -4.32 -6.56 -3.57
CA VAL A 207 -3.45 -6.82 -2.44
C VAL A 207 -2.03 -6.97 -2.96
N VAL A 208 -1.13 -6.16 -2.43
CA VAL A 208 0.27 -6.13 -2.83
C VAL A 208 1.12 -6.46 -1.63
N GLN A 209 1.79 -7.60 -1.67
CA GLN A 209 2.80 -7.99 -0.70
C GLN A 209 4.18 -7.54 -1.17
N PHE A 210 5.01 -7.15 -0.23
CA PHE A 210 6.33 -6.62 -0.51
C PHE A 210 7.28 -6.79 0.66
N GLU A 211 8.56 -6.63 0.36
CA GLU A 211 9.62 -6.49 1.34
C GLU A 211 10.48 -5.25 1.02
N GLN A 212 11.09 -4.67 2.06
CA GLN A 212 11.98 -3.54 1.89
C GLN A 212 13.27 -3.99 1.21
N VAL A 213 13.75 -3.20 0.26
CA VAL A 213 15.07 -3.37 -0.35
C VAL A 213 16.01 -2.40 0.34
N ASP A 214 17.14 -2.91 0.82
CA ASP A 214 18.24 -2.13 1.39
C ASP A 214 18.93 -1.23 0.34
#